data_AF-A0A087R7D3-F1
#
_entry.id   AF-A0A087R7D3-F1
#
_cell.length_a   1.000
_cell.length_b   1.000
_cell.length_c   1.000
_cell.angle_alpha   90.00
_cell.angle_beta   90.00
_cell.angle_gamma   90.00
#
_symmetry.space_group_name_H-M   'P 1'
#
loop_
_entity.id
_entity.type
_entity.pdbx_description
1 polymer ?
#
loop_
_entity_poly.entity_id
_entity_poly.type
_entity_poly.pdbx_seq_one_letter_code
_entity_poly.pdbx_strand_id
1 'polypeptide(L)'
;RNFVEEELGSKYVESTRMGLAKSYEESSPATPVFFILSPGEDPLEDIETLIISFTGKKLGFTRDSGRFHNISLGQEQEMVAEEALEKAARHRHWVLLHIIHLVAKGLRTLEELLKQYSEESHPDFRVFISAEPAPTPEEHIIPQGMLENSIKITSELLTGMLANLHAVLYSFDQDTLELCTTEAEFKSILFSLCYFHTCLAGRLKFGPQGWNGRYPFSARDLAVCVTVLCNYLET
;
A
#
# COMPACT_ATOMS: atom_id res chain seq x y z
N ARG A 1 24.13 6.46 -11.12
CA ARG A 1 24.08 6.14 -9.67
C ARG A 1 25.23 6.82 -8.93
N ASN A 2 26.48 6.36 -9.07
CA ASN A 2 27.65 6.88 -8.32
C ASN A 2 27.80 8.41 -8.40
N PHE A 3 27.67 9.01 -9.58
CA PHE A 3 27.72 10.47 -9.73
C PHE A 3 26.66 11.21 -8.88
N VAL A 4 25.44 10.70 -8.83
CA VAL A 4 24.34 11.32 -8.03
C VAL A 4 24.58 11.12 -6.54
N GLU A 5 25.11 9.95 -6.16
CA GLU A 5 25.48 9.65 -4.78
C GLU A 5 26.63 10.54 -4.27
N GLU A 6 27.63 10.78 -5.12
CA GLU A 6 28.76 11.67 -4.81
C GLU A 6 28.32 13.13 -4.69
N GLU A 7 27.49 13.61 -5.62
CA GLU A 7 27.10 15.02 -5.68
C GLU A 7 25.96 15.38 -4.71
N LEU A 8 24.98 14.49 -4.50
CA LEU A 8 23.77 14.79 -3.72
C LEU A 8 23.64 13.92 -2.45
N GLY A 9 24.42 12.86 -2.33
CA GLY A 9 24.42 11.93 -1.18
C GLY A 9 23.60 10.66 -1.41
N SER A 10 23.86 9.65 -0.57
CA SER A 10 23.27 8.30 -0.68
C SER A 10 21.75 8.28 -0.63
N LYS A 11 21.12 9.20 0.10
CA LYS A 11 19.65 9.32 0.21
C LYS A 11 18.91 9.53 -1.12
N TYR A 12 19.60 9.97 -2.18
CA TYR A 12 19.01 10.16 -3.52
C TYR A 12 19.22 8.96 -4.45
N VAL A 13 20.01 7.97 -4.03
CA VAL A 13 20.24 6.72 -4.77
C VAL A 13 19.75 5.49 -4.02
N GLU A 14 19.55 5.61 -2.71
CA GLU A 14 18.94 4.59 -1.87
C GLU A 14 17.42 4.71 -1.94
N SER A 15 16.76 3.60 -2.28
CA SER A 15 15.30 3.51 -2.22
C SER A 15 14.88 3.49 -0.76
N THR A 16 14.61 4.68 -0.21
CA THR A 16 14.09 4.82 1.14
C THR A 16 12.58 4.73 1.10
N ARG A 17 12.00 3.96 2.03
CA ARG A 17 10.56 3.90 2.23
C ARG A 17 10.06 5.31 2.56
N MET A 18 9.40 5.99 1.63
CA MET A 18 8.55 7.12 2.02
C MET A 18 7.41 6.52 2.83
N GLY A 19 7.53 6.60 4.16
CA GLY A 19 6.54 6.05 5.06
C GLY A 19 5.23 6.81 4.92
N LEU A 20 4.11 6.08 4.92
CA LEU A 20 2.76 6.64 4.94
C LEU A 20 2.60 7.75 6.00
N ALA A 21 3.33 7.64 7.12
CA ALA A 21 3.34 8.65 8.18
C ALA A 21 3.77 10.03 7.70
N LYS A 22 4.83 10.12 6.88
CA LYS A 22 5.33 11.39 6.35
C LYS A 22 4.39 11.94 5.30
N SER A 23 3.94 11.08 4.38
CA SER A 23 2.95 11.46 3.37
C SER A 23 1.64 11.92 3.99
N TYR A 24 1.23 11.33 5.12
CA TYR A 24 0.07 11.79 5.88
C TYR A 24 0.27 13.19 6.47
N GLU A 25 1.44 13.47 7.06
CA GLU A 25 1.73 14.79 7.65
C GLU A 25 1.75 15.90 6.61
N GLU A 26 2.15 15.58 5.38
CA GLU A 26 2.13 16.48 4.23
C GLU A 26 0.77 16.52 3.51
N SER A 27 -0.11 15.54 3.76
CA SER A 27 -1.43 15.45 3.12
C SER A 27 -2.47 16.38 3.76
N SER A 28 -3.43 16.80 2.95
CA SER A 28 -4.55 17.67 3.34
C SER A 28 -5.80 17.30 2.52
N PRO A 29 -6.98 17.88 2.83
CA PRO A 29 -8.13 17.77 1.95
C PRO A 29 -7.86 18.16 0.49
N ALA A 30 -6.99 19.15 0.28
CA ALA A 30 -6.59 19.63 -1.04
C ALA A 30 -5.46 18.83 -1.67
N THR A 31 -4.82 17.96 -0.89
CA THR A 31 -3.65 17.19 -1.31
C THR A 31 -3.84 15.72 -0.94
N PRO A 32 -4.66 14.98 -1.72
CA PRO A 32 -4.84 13.55 -1.53
C PRO A 32 -3.53 12.77 -1.75
N VAL A 33 -3.48 11.56 -1.22
CA VAL A 33 -2.35 10.63 -1.42
C VAL A 33 -2.71 9.66 -2.55
N PHE A 34 -1.88 9.59 -3.58
CA PHE A 34 -2.07 8.75 -4.76
C PHE A 34 -1.04 7.61 -4.80
N PHE A 35 -1.51 6.38 -4.68
CA PHE A 35 -0.72 5.17 -4.83
C PHE A 35 -0.68 4.74 -6.30
N ILE A 36 0.52 4.74 -6.87
CA ILE A 36 0.79 4.17 -8.19
C ILE A 36 1.16 2.71 -7.98
N LEU A 37 0.31 1.82 -8.49
CA LEU A 37 0.43 0.37 -8.32
C LEU A 37 1.31 -0.22 -9.43
N SER A 38 2.06 -1.27 -9.10
CA SER A 38 2.72 -2.10 -10.11
C SER A 38 1.68 -2.90 -10.90
N PRO A 39 1.74 -2.98 -12.24
CA PRO A 39 0.76 -3.73 -13.02
C PRO A 39 0.67 -5.21 -12.65
N GLY A 40 -0.54 -5.67 -12.32
CA GLY A 40 -0.81 -7.07 -12.00
C GLY A 40 -0.37 -7.53 -10.62
N GLU A 41 -0.02 -6.59 -9.73
CA GLU A 41 0.00 -6.80 -8.28
C GLU A 41 -1.32 -6.28 -7.71
N ASP A 42 -1.90 -6.99 -6.73
CA ASP A 42 -3.05 -6.51 -5.98
C ASP A 42 -2.59 -6.08 -4.57
N PRO A 43 -1.99 -4.88 -4.41
CA PRO A 43 -1.52 -4.40 -3.11
C PRO A 43 -2.66 -3.84 -2.26
N LEU A 44 -3.93 -4.11 -2.59
CA LEU A 44 -5.09 -3.58 -1.89
C LEU A 44 -5.04 -3.91 -0.40
N GLU A 45 -4.78 -5.19 -0.07
CA GLU A 45 -4.66 -5.64 1.32
C GLU A 45 -3.49 -4.96 2.04
N ASP A 46 -2.37 -4.75 1.35
CA ASP A 46 -1.19 -4.10 1.91
C ASP A 46 -1.41 -2.61 2.17
N ILE A 47 -2.04 -1.90 1.23
CA ILE A 47 -2.35 -0.47 1.34
C ILE A 47 -3.42 -0.26 2.41
N GLU A 48 -4.47 -1.08 2.42
CA GLU A 48 -5.51 -1.03 3.45
C GLU A 48 -4.91 -1.32 4.83
N THR A 49 -4.10 -2.37 4.97
CA THR A 49 -3.42 -2.69 6.24
C THR A 49 -2.49 -1.57 6.67
N LEU A 50 -1.76 -0.96 5.74
CA LEU A 50 -0.88 0.17 6.03
C LEU A 50 -1.68 1.38 6.54
N ILE A 51 -2.80 1.72 5.89
CA ILE A 51 -3.65 2.84 6.28
C ILE A 51 -4.39 2.55 7.60
N ILE A 52 -4.95 1.34 7.77
CA ILE A 52 -5.65 0.94 8.98
C ILE A 52 -4.69 0.86 10.17
N SER A 53 -3.51 0.27 10.00
CA SER A 53 -2.52 0.22 11.08
C SER A 53 -2.03 1.61 11.46
N PHE A 54 -1.84 2.50 10.49
CA PHE A 54 -1.46 3.90 10.74
C PHE A 54 -2.59 4.67 11.46
N THR A 55 -3.82 4.58 10.97
CA THR A 55 -4.98 5.26 11.55
C THR A 55 -5.38 4.71 12.91
N GLY A 56 -5.32 3.40 13.11
CA GLY A 56 -5.56 2.75 14.38
C GLY A 56 -4.55 3.22 15.44
N LYS A 57 -3.28 3.33 15.05
CA LYS A 57 -2.21 3.82 15.95
C LYS A 57 -2.26 5.33 16.20
N LYS A 58 -2.49 6.18 15.19
CA LYS A 58 -2.48 7.65 15.37
C LYS A 58 -3.82 8.26 15.81
N LEU A 59 -4.96 7.70 15.36
CA LEU A 59 -6.28 8.35 15.46
C LEU A 59 -7.35 7.46 16.08
N GLY A 60 -7.03 6.20 16.40
CA GLY A 60 -7.99 5.22 16.89
C GLY A 60 -9.09 4.93 15.87
N PHE A 61 -8.82 5.06 14.56
CA PHE A 61 -9.77 4.58 13.56
C PHE A 61 -9.54 3.09 13.40
N THR A 62 -10.49 2.30 13.85
CA THR A 62 -10.56 0.87 13.53
C THR A 62 -11.52 0.68 12.37
N ARG A 63 -11.44 -0.48 11.70
CA ARG A 63 -12.39 -0.87 10.65
C ARG A 63 -13.84 -0.75 11.13
N ASP A 64 -14.07 -1.00 12.42
CA ASP A 64 -15.40 -0.98 13.05
C ASP A 64 -15.86 0.42 13.47
N SER A 65 -15.00 1.44 13.38
CA SER A 65 -15.36 2.81 13.78
C SER A 65 -16.30 3.52 12.80
N GLY A 66 -16.47 2.98 11.58
CA GLY A 66 -17.28 3.60 10.53
C GLY A 66 -16.72 4.93 9.99
N ARG A 67 -15.48 5.27 10.36
CA ARG A 67 -14.77 6.51 9.99
C ARG A 67 -13.78 6.33 8.84
N PHE A 68 -13.67 5.12 8.31
CA PHE A 68 -12.84 4.78 7.17
C PHE A 68 -13.72 4.10 6.12
N HIS A 69 -13.76 4.66 4.92
CA HIS A 69 -14.55 4.15 3.80
C HIS A 69 -13.60 3.56 2.76
N ASN A 70 -13.64 2.25 2.57
CA ASN A 70 -12.86 1.56 1.55
C ASN A 70 -13.77 1.20 0.37
N ILE A 71 -13.49 1.80 -0.79
CA ILE A 71 -14.34 1.71 -1.98
C ILE A 71 -13.47 1.33 -3.17
N SER A 72 -13.75 0.17 -3.74
CA SER A 72 -13.22 -0.21 -5.05
C SER A 72 -14.12 0.40 -6.13
N LEU A 73 -13.56 1.30 -6.94
CA LEU A 73 -14.28 1.89 -8.06
C LEU A 73 -14.38 0.84 -9.18
N GLY A 74 -15.50 0.11 -9.18
CA GLY A 74 -15.94 -0.73 -10.29
C GLY A 74 -17.14 -0.13 -11.02
N GLN A 75 -17.67 -0.87 -11.99
CA GLN A 75 -18.92 -0.50 -12.65
C GLN A 75 -20.03 -0.32 -11.58
N GLU A 76 -20.76 0.81 -11.62
CA GLU A 76 -21.86 1.15 -10.70
C GLU A 76 -21.46 1.58 -9.26
N GLN A 77 -20.17 1.81 -8.96
CA GLN A 77 -19.73 2.28 -7.63
C GLN A 77 -19.52 3.80 -7.53
N GLU A 78 -19.78 4.55 -8.61
CA GLU A 78 -19.60 6.01 -8.64
C GLU A 78 -20.43 6.69 -7.53
N MET A 79 -21.74 6.41 -7.47
CA MET A 79 -22.65 7.00 -6.48
C MET A 79 -22.22 6.71 -5.03
N VAL A 80 -21.72 5.50 -4.76
CA VAL A 80 -21.22 5.10 -3.43
C VAL A 80 -19.98 5.91 -3.05
N ALA A 81 -19.09 6.16 -4.01
CA ALA A 81 -17.92 7.00 -3.80
C ALA A 81 -18.29 8.46 -3.55
N GLU A 82 -19.26 9.00 -4.29
CA GLU A 82 -19.74 10.37 -4.09
C GLU A 82 -20.34 10.56 -2.68
N GLU A 83 -21.23 9.67 -2.25
CA GLU A 83 -21.83 9.69 -0.92
C GLU A 83 -20.78 9.54 0.19
N ALA A 84 -19.78 8.68 -0.02
CA ALA A 84 -18.70 8.49 0.94
C ALA A 84 -17.80 9.73 1.05
N LEU A 85 -17.47 10.38 -0.07
CA LEU A 85 -16.73 11.64 -0.08
C LEU A 85 -17.50 12.75 0.62
N GLU A 86 -18.79 12.91 0.33
CA GLU A 86 -19.65 13.91 1.00
C GLU A 86 -19.70 13.67 2.52
N LYS A 87 -19.99 12.43 2.92
CA LYS A 87 -20.04 12.04 4.33
C LYS A 87 -18.71 12.27 5.01
N ALA A 88 -17.61 11.91 4.36
CA ALA A 88 -16.27 12.03 4.90
C ALA A 88 -15.80 13.47 5.05
N ALA A 89 -16.10 14.32 4.05
CA ALA A 89 -15.81 15.74 4.08
C ALA A 89 -16.46 16.42 5.28
N ARG A 90 -17.71 16.04 5.63
CA ARG A 90 -18.46 16.59 6.77
C ARG A 90 -18.06 16.02 8.12
N HIS A 91 -17.76 14.71 8.18
CA HIS A 91 -17.59 14.00 9.45
C HIS A 91 -16.14 13.64 9.79
N ARG A 92 -15.16 14.20 9.06
CA ARG A 92 -13.72 13.95 9.29
C ARG A 92 -13.33 12.48 9.06
N HIS A 93 -14.02 11.82 8.14
CA HIS A 93 -13.71 10.42 7.80
C HIS A 93 -12.62 10.38 6.74
N TRP A 94 -12.05 9.21 6.54
CA TRP A 94 -11.07 8.96 5.51
C TRP A 94 -11.68 8.09 4.43
N VAL A 95 -11.31 8.36 3.18
CA VAL A 95 -11.81 7.60 2.02
C VAL A 95 -10.62 7.01 1.28
N LEU A 96 -10.74 5.74 0.96
CA LEU A 96 -9.82 4.97 0.15
C LEU A 96 -10.55 4.59 -1.15
N LEU A 97 -10.16 5.22 -2.26
CA LEU A 97 -10.71 4.97 -3.59
C LEU A 97 -9.72 4.12 -4.39
N HIS A 98 -10.02 2.84 -4.53
CA HIS A 98 -9.09 1.89 -5.13
C HIS A 98 -9.48 1.48 -6.54
N ILE A 99 -8.46 1.21 -7.36
CA ILE A 99 -8.60 0.68 -8.71
C ILE A 99 -9.36 1.66 -9.64
N ILE A 100 -9.11 2.97 -9.48
CA ILE A 100 -9.87 4.03 -10.17
C ILE A 100 -9.72 3.98 -11.72
N HIS A 101 -8.67 3.34 -12.22
CA HIS A 101 -8.39 3.15 -13.64
C HIS A 101 -9.37 2.19 -14.34
N LEU A 102 -10.25 1.50 -13.61
CA LEU A 102 -11.31 0.69 -14.23
C LEU A 102 -12.56 1.49 -14.60
N VAL A 103 -12.69 2.75 -14.19
CA VAL A 103 -13.92 3.55 -14.34
C VAL A 103 -13.67 4.85 -15.10
N ALA A 104 -13.40 4.75 -16.41
CA ALA A 104 -13.03 5.91 -17.23
C ALA A 104 -14.07 7.06 -17.25
N LYS A 105 -15.37 6.76 -17.12
CA LYS A 105 -16.44 7.79 -17.21
C LYS A 105 -16.55 8.63 -15.94
N GLY A 106 -16.42 8.01 -14.76
CA GLY A 106 -16.58 8.67 -13.47
C GLY A 106 -15.37 9.51 -13.00
N LEU A 107 -14.20 9.36 -13.63
CA LEU A 107 -12.98 10.04 -13.18
C LEU A 107 -13.06 11.57 -13.22
N ARG A 108 -13.77 12.15 -14.20
CA ARG A 108 -13.98 13.61 -14.26
C ARG A 108 -14.86 14.11 -13.12
N THR A 109 -15.98 13.44 -12.87
CA THR A 109 -16.87 13.77 -11.76
C THR A 109 -16.13 13.65 -10.43
N LEU A 110 -15.31 12.60 -10.28
CA LEU A 110 -14.48 12.41 -9.10
C LEU A 110 -13.46 13.56 -8.92
N GLU A 111 -12.79 13.99 -10.00
CA GLU A 111 -11.88 15.14 -9.95
C GLU A 111 -12.58 16.43 -9.50
N GLU A 112 -13.78 16.69 -10.02
CA GLU A 112 -14.60 17.84 -9.62
C GLU A 112 -14.99 17.79 -8.13
N LEU A 113 -15.37 16.61 -7.63
CA LEU A 113 -15.70 16.42 -6.22
C LEU A 113 -14.48 16.57 -5.31
N LEU A 114 -13.33 16.01 -5.68
CA LEU A 114 -12.08 16.19 -4.93
C LEU A 114 -11.70 17.66 -4.86
N LYS A 115 -11.88 18.40 -5.96
CA LYS A 115 -11.66 19.84 -5.99
C LYS A 115 -12.66 20.59 -5.10
N GLN A 116 -13.95 20.27 -5.16
CA GLN A 116 -14.95 20.89 -4.30
C GLN A 116 -14.62 20.69 -2.81
N TYR A 117 -14.37 19.44 -2.41
CA TYR A 117 -14.07 19.11 -1.01
C TYR A 117 -12.67 19.54 -0.56
N SER A 118 -11.80 19.99 -1.47
CA SER A 118 -10.51 20.59 -1.09
C SER A 118 -10.67 21.86 -0.24
N GLU A 119 -11.73 22.63 -0.47
CA GLU A 119 -12.01 23.90 0.18
C GLU A 119 -13.12 23.80 1.25
N GLU A 120 -14.12 22.94 1.01
CA GLU A 120 -15.36 22.89 1.81
C GLU A 120 -15.37 21.83 2.93
N SER A 121 -14.27 21.10 3.12
CA SER A 121 -14.24 19.95 4.04
C SER A 121 -13.52 20.21 5.36
N HIS A 122 -13.67 19.26 6.29
CA HIS A 122 -12.96 19.31 7.56
C HIS A 122 -11.42 19.17 7.38
N PRO A 123 -10.58 19.90 8.15
CA PRO A 123 -9.12 19.81 8.04
C PRO A 123 -8.50 18.42 8.20
N ASP A 124 -9.17 17.51 8.89
CA ASP A 124 -8.77 16.10 9.11
C ASP A 124 -9.31 15.11 8.06
N PHE A 125 -10.12 15.57 7.11
CA PHE A 125 -10.56 14.76 5.98
C PHE A 125 -9.34 14.35 5.14
N ARG A 126 -9.27 13.08 4.76
CA ARG A 126 -8.18 12.54 3.93
C ARG A 126 -8.74 11.63 2.87
N VAL A 127 -8.19 11.75 1.66
CA VAL A 127 -8.49 10.85 0.55
C VAL A 127 -7.20 10.17 0.10
N PHE A 128 -7.29 8.87 -0.04
CA PHE A 128 -6.28 7.99 -0.58
C PHE A 128 -6.83 7.38 -1.86
N ILE A 129 -6.01 7.37 -2.90
CA ILE A 129 -6.40 6.93 -4.25
C ILE A 129 -5.41 5.90 -4.72
N SER A 130 -5.84 4.82 -5.38
CA SER A 130 -4.91 3.87 -6.01
C SER A 130 -5.27 3.59 -7.47
N ALA A 131 -4.24 3.53 -8.32
CA ALA A 131 -4.39 3.18 -9.72
C ALA A 131 -3.14 2.49 -10.29
N GLU A 132 -3.35 1.58 -11.24
CA GLU A 132 -2.28 1.14 -12.13
C GLU A 132 -2.04 2.20 -13.21
N PRO A 133 -0.78 2.42 -13.61
CA PRO A 133 -0.48 3.26 -14.76
C PRO A 133 -0.98 2.61 -16.05
N ALA A 134 -1.47 3.42 -16.98
CA ALA A 134 -1.80 2.94 -18.32
C ALA A 134 -0.54 2.37 -19.03
N PRO A 135 -0.68 1.31 -19.83
CA PRO A 135 0.46 0.68 -20.51
C PRO A 135 1.06 1.57 -21.59
N THR A 136 0.26 2.50 -22.13
CA THR A 136 0.67 3.49 -23.12
C THR A 136 0.19 4.90 -22.75
N PRO A 137 0.88 5.97 -23.17
CA PRO A 137 0.41 7.34 -22.93
C PRO A 137 -0.96 7.63 -23.54
N GLU A 138 -1.31 7.00 -24.67
CA GLU A 138 -2.58 7.18 -25.37
C GLU A 138 -3.77 6.56 -24.62
N GLU A 139 -3.51 5.53 -23.81
CA GLU A 139 -4.51 4.85 -22.98
C GLU A 139 -4.64 5.49 -21.59
N HIS A 140 -3.92 6.58 -21.31
CA HIS A 140 -4.00 7.28 -20.04
C HIS A 140 -5.34 8.00 -19.86
N ILE A 141 -6.12 7.53 -18.89
CA ILE A 141 -7.46 8.07 -18.59
C ILE A 141 -7.52 8.87 -17.29
N ILE A 142 -6.46 8.85 -16.47
CA ILE A 142 -6.46 9.53 -15.17
C ILE A 142 -6.36 11.04 -15.41
N PRO A 143 -7.27 11.85 -14.85
CA PRO A 143 -7.21 13.30 -15.02
C PRO A 143 -5.91 13.90 -14.48
N GLN A 144 -5.37 14.86 -15.22
CA GLN A 144 -4.12 15.52 -14.87
C GLN A 144 -4.19 16.22 -13.51
N GLY A 145 -5.31 16.86 -13.16
CA GLY A 145 -5.45 17.59 -11.91
C GLY A 145 -5.43 16.67 -10.68
N MET A 146 -5.93 15.44 -10.80
CA MET A 146 -5.79 14.42 -9.75
C MET A 146 -4.33 14.04 -9.50
N LEU A 147 -3.52 13.96 -10.56
CA LEU A 147 -2.10 13.68 -10.44
C LEU A 147 -1.32 14.90 -9.94
N GLU A 148 -1.59 16.09 -10.47
CA GLU A 148 -0.87 17.32 -10.09
C GLU A 148 -1.09 17.70 -8.63
N ASN A 149 -2.32 17.55 -8.12
CA ASN A 149 -2.69 17.96 -6.77
C ASN A 149 -2.52 16.85 -5.72
N SER A 150 -1.77 15.78 -6.01
CA SER A 150 -1.59 14.66 -5.09
C SER A 150 -0.13 14.37 -4.73
N ILE A 151 0.05 13.84 -3.52
CA ILE A 151 1.30 13.21 -3.10
C ILE A 151 1.35 11.82 -3.73
N LYS A 152 2.34 11.58 -4.60
CA LYS A 152 2.47 10.31 -5.30
C LYS A 152 3.39 9.37 -4.55
N ILE A 153 2.92 8.16 -4.29
CA ILE A 153 3.67 7.08 -3.67
C ILE A 153 3.65 5.90 -4.64
N THR A 154 4.81 5.37 -4.99
CA THR A 154 4.88 4.13 -5.78
C THR A 154 4.95 2.94 -4.83
N SER A 155 4.15 1.90 -5.08
CA SER A 155 4.21 0.64 -4.31
C SER A 155 5.32 -0.29 -4.83
N GLU A 156 6.46 0.27 -5.24
CA GLU A 156 7.54 -0.55 -5.77
C GLU A 156 8.10 -1.48 -4.68
N LEU A 157 8.17 -2.78 -4.99
CA LEU A 157 8.86 -3.77 -4.16
C LEU A 157 10.29 -3.30 -3.89
N LEU A 158 10.67 -3.20 -2.62
CA LEU A 158 11.98 -2.67 -2.20
C LEU A 158 13.09 -3.26 -3.08
N THR A 159 13.96 -2.38 -3.54
CA THR A 159 15.03 -2.78 -4.45
C THR A 159 16.18 -3.35 -3.63
N GLY A 160 16.28 -4.68 -3.63
CA GLY A 160 17.40 -5.41 -3.05
C GLY A 160 16.95 -6.48 -2.04
N MET A 161 17.66 -7.60 -2.02
CA MET A 161 17.40 -8.74 -1.13
C MET A 161 17.34 -8.33 0.34
N LEU A 162 18.29 -7.50 0.79
CA LEU A 162 18.38 -7.09 2.19
C LEU A 162 17.18 -6.23 2.62
N ALA A 163 16.75 -5.28 1.77
CA ALA A 163 15.64 -4.40 2.07
C ALA A 163 14.31 -5.18 2.15
N ASN A 164 14.08 -6.11 1.20
CA ASN A 164 12.92 -7.00 1.25
C ASN A 164 12.93 -7.90 2.49
N LEU A 165 14.09 -8.47 2.84
CA LEU A 165 14.21 -9.30 4.04
C LEU A 165 13.87 -8.53 5.31
N HIS A 166 14.39 -7.31 5.45
CA HIS A 166 14.03 -6.45 6.57
C HIS A 166 12.52 -6.18 6.60
N ALA A 167 11.88 -5.88 5.48
CA ALA A 167 10.45 -5.62 5.44
C ALA A 167 9.62 -6.84 5.88
N VAL A 168 10.01 -8.04 5.45
CA VAL A 168 9.37 -9.30 5.84
C VAL A 168 9.59 -9.58 7.33
N LEU A 169 10.78 -9.31 7.87
CA LEU A 169 11.03 -9.49 9.31
C LEU A 169 10.23 -8.50 10.16
N TYR A 170 10.10 -7.25 9.69
CA TYR A 170 9.33 -6.21 10.39
C TYR A 170 7.81 -6.40 10.33
N SER A 171 7.29 -7.34 9.52
CA SER A 171 5.86 -7.66 9.55
C SER A 171 5.45 -8.53 10.74
N PHE A 172 6.42 -9.13 11.45
CA PHE A 172 6.16 -9.90 12.65
C PHE A 172 6.31 -9.03 13.90
N ASP A 173 5.32 -9.10 14.78
CA ASP A 173 5.37 -8.46 16.09
C ASP A 173 5.99 -9.38 17.13
N GLN A 174 6.19 -8.85 18.34
CA GLN A 174 6.79 -9.60 19.44
C GLN A 174 5.94 -10.82 19.82
N ASP A 175 4.61 -10.69 19.77
CA ASP A 175 3.69 -11.78 20.08
C ASP A 175 3.89 -12.96 19.12
N THR A 176 4.13 -12.70 17.84
CA THR A 176 4.47 -13.75 16.87
C THR A 176 5.82 -14.41 17.16
N LEU A 177 6.81 -13.64 17.64
CA LEU A 177 8.14 -14.16 17.98
C LEU A 177 8.13 -15.02 19.26
N GLU A 178 7.12 -14.86 20.10
CA GLU A 178 6.90 -15.58 21.35
C GLU A 178 5.82 -16.68 21.22
N LEU A 179 5.35 -16.96 20.00
CA LEU A 179 4.25 -17.89 19.76
C LEU A 179 4.59 -19.34 20.15
N CYS A 180 5.87 -19.72 20.14
CA CYS A 180 6.31 -21.09 20.33
C CYS A 180 7.21 -21.22 21.56
N THR A 181 7.00 -22.27 22.35
CA THR A 181 7.80 -22.58 23.55
C THR A 181 9.28 -22.85 23.23
N THR A 182 9.56 -23.37 22.03
CA THR A 182 10.91 -23.69 21.54
C THR A 182 11.49 -22.49 20.77
N GLU A 183 11.73 -21.39 21.49
CA GLU A 183 12.02 -20.08 20.86
C GLU A 183 13.24 -20.04 19.95
N ALA A 184 14.33 -20.73 20.29
CA ALA A 184 15.59 -20.64 19.55
C ALA A 184 15.45 -21.27 18.16
N GLU A 185 14.89 -22.47 18.10
CA GLU A 185 14.58 -23.22 16.89
C GLU A 185 13.54 -22.47 16.06
N PHE A 186 12.48 -21.98 16.70
CA PHE A 186 11.44 -21.21 16.01
C PHE A 186 12.01 -19.96 15.34
N LYS A 187 12.74 -19.11 16.07
CA LYS A 187 13.33 -17.87 15.54
C LYS A 187 14.34 -18.14 14.41
N SER A 188 15.14 -19.20 14.54
CA SER A 188 16.10 -19.60 13.50
C SER A 188 15.42 -20.06 12.21
N ILE A 189 14.36 -20.88 12.31
CA ILE A 189 13.62 -21.36 11.14
C ILE A 189 12.76 -20.25 10.55
N LEU A 190 12.15 -19.39 11.38
CA LEU A 190 11.40 -18.21 10.95
C LEU A 190 12.27 -17.29 10.10
N PHE A 191 13.49 -16.98 10.54
CA PHE A 191 14.42 -16.20 9.73
C PHE A 191 14.70 -16.86 8.37
N SER A 192 14.90 -18.18 8.37
CA SER A 192 15.13 -18.95 7.14
C SER A 192 13.92 -18.92 6.20
N LEU A 193 12.69 -18.98 6.74
CA LEU A 193 11.45 -18.83 5.97
C LEU A 193 11.32 -17.42 5.39
N CYS A 194 11.62 -16.38 6.17
CA CYS A 194 11.59 -14.99 5.71
C CYS A 194 12.61 -14.76 4.58
N TYR A 195 13.81 -15.31 4.71
CA TYR A 195 14.84 -15.27 3.68
C TYR A 195 14.40 -16.00 2.41
N PHE A 196 13.81 -17.19 2.56
CA PHE A 196 13.30 -17.95 1.43
C PHE A 196 12.16 -17.21 0.72
N HIS A 197 11.17 -16.71 1.46
CA HIS A 197 10.08 -15.89 0.92
C HIS A 197 10.62 -14.67 0.16
N THR A 198 11.62 -13.98 0.73
CA THR A 198 12.31 -12.86 0.07
C THR A 198 12.97 -13.27 -1.24
N CYS A 199 13.61 -14.45 -1.29
CA CYS A 199 14.18 -14.99 -2.52
C CYS A 199 13.10 -15.24 -3.58
N LEU A 200 11.98 -15.87 -3.19
CA LEU A 200 10.87 -16.20 -4.10
C LEU A 200 10.28 -14.94 -4.72
N ALA A 201 9.96 -13.94 -3.88
CA ALA A 201 9.45 -12.64 -4.31
C ALA A 201 10.46 -11.90 -5.18
N GLY A 202 11.75 -11.89 -4.80
CA GLY A 202 12.82 -11.27 -5.56
C GLY A 202 13.00 -11.88 -6.97
N ARG A 203 12.75 -13.19 -7.13
CA ARG A 203 12.83 -13.87 -8.43
C ARG A 203 11.75 -13.43 -9.42
N LEU A 204 10.61 -12.90 -8.95
CA LEU A 204 9.56 -12.38 -9.84
C LEU A 204 10.07 -11.24 -10.74
N LYS A 205 11.09 -10.49 -10.29
CA LYS A 205 11.73 -9.40 -11.06
C LYS A 205 12.42 -9.88 -12.35
N PHE A 206 12.73 -11.17 -12.47
CA PHE A 206 13.44 -11.74 -13.63
C PHE A 206 12.49 -12.37 -14.67
N GLY A 207 11.17 -12.20 -14.51
CA GLY A 207 10.19 -12.71 -15.46
C GLY A 207 10.38 -14.22 -15.73
N PRO A 208 10.40 -14.66 -17.00
CA PRO A 208 10.58 -16.07 -17.37
C PRO A 208 11.87 -16.72 -16.86
N GLN A 209 12.93 -15.95 -16.59
CA GLN A 209 14.17 -16.49 -16.02
C GLN A 209 14.05 -16.78 -14.52
N GLY A 210 13.14 -16.06 -13.84
CA GLY A 210 12.80 -16.30 -12.45
C GLY A 210 11.86 -17.49 -12.31
N TRP A 211 10.74 -17.44 -13.04
CA TRP A 211 9.62 -18.38 -12.98
C TRP A 211 8.96 -18.56 -14.36
N ASN A 212 8.67 -19.81 -14.73
CA ASN A 212 7.95 -20.12 -15.97
C ASN A 212 6.45 -19.71 -15.91
N GLY A 213 5.89 -19.59 -14.70
CA GLY A 213 4.53 -19.10 -14.45
C GLY A 213 4.53 -18.18 -13.24
N ARG A 214 3.75 -17.08 -13.29
CA ARG A 214 3.65 -16.14 -12.17
C ARG A 214 2.77 -16.74 -11.08
N TYR A 215 3.38 -17.15 -9.97
CA TYR A 215 2.68 -17.35 -8.71
C TYR A 215 2.88 -16.11 -7.82
N PRO A 216 1.81 -15.41 -7.41
CA PRO A 216 1.93 -14.21 -6.59
C PRO A 216 2.15 -14.59 -5.12
N PHE A 217 3.40 -14.94 -4.77
CA PHE A 217 3.76 -15.22 -3.37
C PHE A 217 3.45 -13.99 -2.50
N SER A 218 2.51 -14.15 -1.57
CA SER A 218 1.96 -13.09 -0.74
C SER A 218 2.42 -13.22 0.72
N ALA A 219 2.21 -12.17 1.52
CA ALA A 219 2.43 -12.23 2.96
C ALA A 219 1.57 -13.31 3.64
N ARG A 220 0.41 -13.63 3.06
CA ARG A 220 -0.50 -14.68 3.54
C ARG A 220 0.12 -16.07 3.44
N ASP A 221 0.83 -16.36 2.35
CA ASP A 221 1.53 -17.64 2.18
C ASP A 221 2.59 -17.83 3.26
N LEU A 222 3.33 -16.77 3.57
CA LEU A 222 4.31 -16.77 4.64
C LEU A 222 3.65 -16.98 6.02
N ALA A 223 2.54 -16.28 6.30
CA ALA A 223 1.82 -16.44 7.56
C ALA A 223 1.30 -17.87 7.78
N VAL A 224 0.86 -18.56 6.71
CA VAL A 224 0.49 -19.98 6.77
C VAL A 224 1.72 -20.84 7.06
N CYS A 225 2.87 -20.58 6.42
CA CYS A 225 4.11 -21.29 6.71
C CYS A 225 4.56 -21.13 8.18
N VAL A 226 4.40 -19.94 8.76
CA VAL A 226 4.72 -19.69 10.18
C VAL A 226 3.77 -20.47 11.09
N THR A 227 2.47 -20.47 10.83
CA THR A 227 1.50 -21.29 11.58
C THR A 227 1.86 -22.77 11.54
N VAL A 228 2.21 -23.29 10.36
CA VAL A 228 2.63 -24.69 10.18
C VAL A 228 3.91 -24.98 10.96
N LEU A 229 4.89 -24.06 10.92
CA LEU A 229 6.13 -24.18 11.69
C LEU A 229 5.84 -24.30 13.20
N CYS A 230 5.00 -23.43 13.75
CA CYS A 230 4.63 -23.48 15.17
C CYS A 230 4.00 -24.83 15.52
N ASN A 231 3.03 -25.29 14.72
CA ASN A 231 2.37 -26.57 14.96
C ASN A 231 3.38 -27.74 15.03
N TYR A 232 4.39 -27.77 14.16
CA TYR A 232 5.40 -28.82 14.16
C TYR A 232 6.38 -28.75 15.34
N LEU A 233 6.67 -27.56 15.85
CA LEU A 233 7.60 -27.38 16.98
C LEU A 233 6.94 -27.55 18.35
N GLU A 234 5.61 -27.44 18.41
CA GLU A 234 4.81 -27.66 19.63
C GLU A 234 4.24 -29.08 19.74
N THR A 235 4.49 -29.93 18.74
CA THR A 235 4.15 -31.37 18.79
C THR A 235 5.27 -32.17 19.43
#